data_AF-M6GDF1-F1
#
_entry.id   AF-M6GDF1-F1
#
_cell.length_a   1.000
_cell.length_b   1.000
_cell.length_c   1.000
_cell.angle_alpha   90.00
_cell.angle_beta   90.00
_cell.angle_gamma   90.00
#
_symmetry.space_group_name_H-M   'P 1'
#
loop_
_entity.id
_entity.type
_entity.pdbx_description
1 polymer ?
#
loop_
_entity_poly.entity_id
_entity_poly.type
_entity_poly.pdbx_seq_one_letter_code
_entity_poly.pdbx_strand_id
1 'polypeptide(L)'
;MKAQKYSKEGKLISEIELPSALFESKLSVASIYEAIKAENANLRSGNHATKTRSMVSGGGKKPWSQKGTGRARQGSTRAPHWVGGGTVHGPQKRDYSYKVSSKLKHRAVLSILGKKHKLLL
;
A
#
# COMPACT_ATOMS: atom_id res chain seq x y z
N MET A 1 -36.24 4.54 0.08
CA MET A 1 -36.00 4.14 1.49
C MET A 1 -36.12 5.36 2.40
N LYS A 2 -36.49 5.22 3.67
CA LYS A 2 -36.64 6.35 4.61
C LYS A 2 -35.47 6.41 5.59
N ALA A 3 -34.98 7.61 5.91
CA ALA A 3 -33.96 7.84 6.92
C ALA A 3 -34.33 9.01 7.82
N GLN A 4 -33.93 8.93 9.08
CA GLN A 4 -34.20 9.96 10.09
C GLN A 4 -33.22 11.13 9.94
N LYS A 5 -33.75 12.36 9.86
CA LYS A 5 -32.98 13.61 9.84
C LYS A 5 -32.84 14.12 11.27
N TYR A 6 -31.60 14.30 11.72
CA TYR A 6 -31.30 14.88 13.03
C TYR A 6 -30.83 16.32 12.92
N SER A 7 -31.15 17.14 13.93
CA SER A 7 -30.60 18.49 14.10
C SER A 7 -29.18 18.43 14.66
N LYS A 8 -28.46 19.56 14.63
CA LYS A 8 -27.13 19.67 15.27
C LYS A 8 -27.16 19.34 16.78
N GLU A 9 -28.31 19.51 17.42
CA GLU A 9 -28.56 19.19 18.84
C GLU A 9 -28.95 17.72 19.06
N GLY A 10 -29.00 16.90 18.01
CA GLY A 10 -29.38 15.48 18.10
C GLY A 10 -30.90 15.23 18.16
N LYS A 11 -31.73 16.26 17.98
CA LYS A 11 -33.19 16.10 17.95
C LYS A 11 -33.65 15.61 16.58
N LEU A 12 -34.60 14.68 16.55
CA LEU A 12 -35.24 14.21 15.32
C LEU A 12 -36.07 15.34 14.71
N ILE A 13 -35.76 15.75 13.48
CA ILE A 13 -36.49 16.80 12.76
C ILE A 13 -37.59 16.20 11.90
N SER A 14 -37.23 15.28 11.00
CA SER A 14 -38.14 14.74 9.99
C SER A 14 -37.57 13.47 9.36
N GLU A 15 -38.39 12.73 8.62
CA GLU A 15 -37.92 11.65 7.74
C GLU A 15 -37.57 12.21 6.36
N ILE A 16 -36.51 11.69 5.74
CA ILE A 16 -36.11 11.98 4.36
C ILE A 16 -36.16 10.69 3.55
N GLU A 17 -36.61 10.82 2.30
CA GLU A 17 -36.54 9.73 1.32
C GLU A 17 -35.15 9.67 0.67
N LEU A 18 -34.49 8.54 0.81
CA LEU A 18 -33.22 8.21 0.17
C LEU A 18 -33.46 7.51 -1.18
N PRO A 19 -32.64 7.82 -2.21
CA PRO A 19 -32.70 7.17 -3.51
C PRO A 19 -32.45 5.65 -3.38
N SER A 20 -33.42 4.84 -3.79
CA SER A 20 -33.34 3.36 -3.73
C SER A 20 -32.11 2.82 -4.47
N ALA A 21 -31.82 3.37 -5.65
CA ALA A 21 -30.71 2.96 -6.50
C ALA A 21 -29.33 2.95 -5.80
N LEU A 22 -29.12 3.81 -4.78
CA LEU A 22 -27.84 3.93 -4.09
C LEU A 22 -27.69 2.97 -2.90
N PHE A 23 -28.81 2.63 -2.24
CA PHE A 23 -28.81 1.91 -0.97
C PHE A 23 -29.33 0.46 -1.07
N GLU A 24 -30.04 0.10 -2.15
CA GLU A 24 -30.58 -1.25 -2.37
C GLU A 24 -29.63 -2.18 -3.14
N SER A 25 -28.36 -1.81 -3.28
CA SER A 25 -27.40 -2.63 -4.03
C SER A 25 -27.03 -3.93 -3.29
N LYS A 26 -26.87 -5.03 -4.05
CA LYS A 26 -26.41 -6.32 -3.50
C LYS A 26 -24.98 -6.17 -2.97
N LEU A 27 -24.80 -6.48 -1.69
CA LEU A 27 -23.49 -6.45 -1.01
C LEU A 27 -22.46 -7.33 -1.75
N SER A 28 -21.39 -6.71 -2.23
CA SER A 28 -20.25 -7.38 -2.85
C SER A 28 -18.99 -7.23 -2.00
N VAL A 29 -18.69 -8.23 -1.17
CA VAL A 29 -17.52 -8.19 -0.26
C VAL A 29 -16.20 -8.15 -1.05
N ALA A 30 -16.10 -8.89 -2.16
CA ALA A 30 -14.90 -8.91 -3.00
C ALA A 30 -14.60 -7.53 -3.61
N SER A 31 -15.62 -6.81 -4.09
CA SER A 31 -15.43 -5.47 -4.66
C SER A 31 -14.98 -4.46 -3.60
N ILE A 32 -15.51 -4.56 -2.38
CA ILE A 32 -15.09 -3.73 -1.25
C ILE A 32 -13.62 -3.99 -0.92
N TYR A 33 -13.25 -5.27 -0.78
CA TYR A 33 -11.88 -5.66 -0.45
C TYR A 33 -10.86 -5.15 -1.48
N GLU A 34 -11.10 -5.39 -2.77
CA GLU A 34 -10.20 -4.94 -3.83
C GLU A 34 -10.09 -3.41 -3.89
N ALA A 35 -11.20 -2.69 -3.69
CA ALA A 35 -11.16 -1.22 -3.67
C ALA A 35 -10.34 -0.67 -2.50
N ILE A 36 -10.52 -1.22 -1.29
CA ILE A 36 -9.76 -0.79 -0.10
C ILE A 36 -8.28 -1.16 -0.23
N LYS A 37 -7.97 -2.36 -0.72
CA LYS A 37 -6.60 -2.80 -0.94
C LYS A 37 -5.89 -1.90 -1.95
N ALA A 38 -6.57 -1.47 -3.01
CA ALA A 38 -6.02 -0.55 -3.99
C ALA A 38 -5.78 0.83 -3.38
N GLU A 39 -6.73 1.37 -2.60
CA GLU A 39 -6.58 2.66 -1.93
C GLU A 39 -5.39 2.66 -0.98
N ASN A 40 -5.26 1.63 -0.13
CA ASN A 40 -4.14 1.48 0.79
C ASN A 40 -2.79 1.36 0.07
N ALA A 41 -2.76 0.69 -1.08
CA ALA A 41 -1.54 0.59 -1.89
C ALA A 41 -1.17 1.93 -2.53
N ASN A 42 -2.15 2.71 -3.01
CA ASN A 42 -1.94 4.03 -3.61
C ASN A 42 -1.47 5.07 -2.58
N LEU A 43 -1.95 4.99 -1.34
CA LEU A 43 -1.53 5.87 -0.25
C LEU A 43 -0.11 5.56 0.27
N ARG A 44 0.47 4.42 -0.12
CA ARG A 44 1.78 3.98 0.36
C ARG A 44 2.89 4.74 -0.37
N SER A 45 3.68 5.52 0.37
CA SER A 45 4.73 6.40 -0.19
C SER A 45 5.92 5.70 -0.84
N GLY A 46 6.20 4.44 -0.52
CA GLY A 46 7.32 3.70 -1.12
C GLY A 46 8.73 4.20 -0.75
N ASN A 47 8.88 5.05 0.28
CA ASN A 47 10.13 5.75 0.61
C ASN A 47 11.20 4.91 1.33
N HIS A 48 11.30 3.62 1.05
CA HIS A 48 12.34 2.75 1.59
C HIS A 48 13.43 2.49 0.55
N ALA A 49 14.69 2.62 0.95
CA ALA A 49 15.83 2.36 0.09
C ALA A 49 17.00 1.83 0.90
N THR A 50 17.82 0.98 0.28
CA THR A 50 19.10 0.51 0.80
C THR A 50 20.20 0.75 -0.21
N LYS A 51 21.43 0.96 0.29
CA LYS A 51 22.59 1.14 -0.57
C LYS A 51 23.09 -0.22 -1.04
N THR A 52 23.06 -0.43 -2.35
CA THR A 52 23.74 -1.59 -2.95
C THR A 52 25.26 -1.40 -2.90
N ARG A 53 26.02 -2.46 -3.18
CA ARG A 53 27.49 -2.42 -3.20
C ARG A 53 28.05 -1.26 -4.04
N SER A 54 27.38 -0.86 -5.12
CA SER A 54 27.80 0.26 -5.98
C SER A 54 27.54 1.63 -5.35
N MET A 55 26.54 1.74 -4.47
CA MET A 55 26.12 2.99 -3.80
C MET A 55 26.84 3.26 -2.48
N VAL A 56 27.46 2.24 -1.87
CA VAL A 56 28.24 2.40 -0.63
C VAL A 56 29.56 3.11 -0.93
N SER A 57 29.99 4.05 -0.08
CA SER A 57 31.24 4.79 -0.25
C SER A 57 32.47 3.89 -0.13
N GLY A 58 33.57 4.26 -0.81
CA GLY A 58 34.84 3.53 -0.79
C GLY A 58 34.92 2.37 -1.79
N GLY A 59 35.77 1.38 -1.53
CA GLY A 59 36.06 0.30 -2.46
C GLY A 59 36.86 0.76 -3.70
N GLY A 60 36.65 0.13 -4.86
CA GLY A 60 37.30 0.50 -6.13
C GLY A 60 38.69 -0.10 -6.33
N LYS A 61 39.47 -0.27 -5.26
CA LYS A 61 40.74 -1.02 -5.29
C LYS A 61 40.54 -2.44 -4.76
N LYS A 62 41.20 -3.40 -5.40
CA LYS A 62 41.24 -4.79 -4.89
C LYS A 62 41.94 -4.81 -3.52
N PRO A 63 41.36 -5.42 -2.48
CA PRO A 63 41.95 -5.40 -1.14
C PRO A 63 43.36 -6.01 -1.06
N TRP A 64 43.59 -7.11 -1.78
CA TRP A 64 44.89 -7.78 -1.89
C TRP A 64 45.01 -8.58 -3.20
N SER A 65 46.21 -9.06 -3.52
CA SER A 65 46.49 -9.88 -4.70
C SER A 65 45.67 -11.18 -4.73
N GLN A 66 45.39 -11.71 -5.92
CA GLN A 66 44.52 -12.90 -6.09
C GLN A 66 45.11 -14.19 -5.46
N LYS A 67 46.43 -14.26 -5.32
CA LYS A 67 47.20 -15.40 -4.82
C LYS A 67 48.41 -14.89 -4.02
N GLY A 68 49.05 -15.78 -3.24
CA GLY A 68 50.27 -15.47 -2.49
C GLY A 68 50.06 -14.79 -1.13
N THR A 69 48.82 -14.70 -0.64
CA THR A 69 48.47 -14.00 0.62
C THR A 69 47.94 -14.90 1.74
N GLY A 70 47.64 -16.18 1.46
CA GLY A 70 47.03 -17.11 2.44
C GLY A 70 45.59 -16.78 2.85
N ARG A 71 45.03 -15.66 2.40
CA ARG A 71 43.67 -15.19 2.72
C ARG A 71 42.67 -15.61 1.64
N ALA A 72 41.38 -15.62 2.00
CA ALA A 72 40.29 -15.81 1.03
C ALA A 72 40.34 -14.76 -0.10
N ARG A 73 39.82 -15.10 -1.28
CA ARG A 73 39.81 -14.17 -2.42
C ARG A 73 38.78 -13.07 -2.23
N GLN A 74 39.17 -11.83 -2.53
CA GLN A 74 38.28 -10.66 -2.37
C GLN A 74 38.37 -9.72 -3.56
N GLY A 75 37.22 -9.25 -4.01
CA GLY A 75 37.09 -8.30 -5.12
C GLY A 75 36.86 -6.86 -4.67
N SER A 76 36.30 -6.65 -3.49
CA SER A 76 36.02 -5.32 -2.94
C SER A 76 35.80 -5.42 -1.42
N THR A 77 36.16 -4.37 -0.69
CA THR A 77 35.79 -4.20 0.73
C THR A 77 34.30 -3.92 0.93
N ARG A 78 33.55 -3.58 -0.13
CA ARG A 78 32.11 -3.27 -0.09
C ARG A 78 31.22 -4.49 -0.36
N ALA A 79 31.79 -5.68 -0.48
CA ALA A 79 30.99 -6.88 -0.75
C ALA A 79 30.09 -7.23 0.45
N PRO A 80 28.94 -7.89 0.24
CA PRO A 80 27.89 -8.03 1.26
C PRO A 80 28.30 -8.79 2.51
N HIS A 81 29.27 -9.69 2.40
CA HIS A 81 29.79 -10.46 3.53
C HIS A 81 30.75 -9.66 4.42
N TRP A 82 31.20 -8.47 3.98
CA TRP A 82 32.00 -7.57 4.82
C TRP A 82 31.10 -6.74 5.74
N VAL A 83 31.60 -6.44 6.94
CA VAL A 83 30.99 -5.45 7.83
C VAL A 83 31.04 -4.08 7.15
N GLY A 84 29.90 -3.40 7.03
CA GLY A 84 29.76 -2.16 6.27
C GLY A 84 29.65 -2.35 4.75
N GLY A 85 29.54 -3.59 4.28
CA GLY A 85 29.27 -3.93 2.88
C GLY A 85 27.86 -3.51 2.40
N GLY A 86 27.67 -3.50 1.08
CA GLY A 86 26.37 -3.15 0.49
C GLY A 86 25.32 -4.27 0.60
N THR A 87 24.05 -3.88 0.67
CA THR A 87 22.91 -4.82 0.68
C THR A 87 22.64 -5.37 -0.73
N VAL A 88 22.33 -6.67 -0.86
CA VAL A 88 22.08 -7.30 -2.18
C VAL A 88 20.62 -7.15 -2.62
N HIS A 89 19.68 -7.70 -1.84
CA HIS A 89 18.25 -7.69 -2.13
C HIS A 89 17.48 -6.89 -1.09
N GLY A 90 17.95 -5.67 -0.84
CA GLY A 90 17.30 -4.75 0.07
C GLY A 90 16.16 -3.97 -0.61
N PRO A 91 15.29 -3.32 0.19
CA PRO A 91 14.24 -2.48 -0.35
C PRO A 91 14.80 -1.38 -1.28
N GLN A 92 14.08 -1.11 -2.35
CA GLN A 92 14.31 0.01 -3.27
C GLN A 92 13.03 0.84 -3.40
N LYS A 93 13.20 2.13 -3.68
CA LYS A 93 12.07 3.02 -3.91
C LYS A 93 11.29 2.51 -5.11
N ARG A 94 9.98 2.33 -4.93
CA ARG A 94 9.07 1.87 -5.98
C ARG A 94 7.68 2.43 -5.75
N ASP A 95 6.95 2.54 -6.83
CA ASP A 95 5.52 2.80 -6.76
C ASP A 95 4.78 1.51 -6.38
N TYR A 96 3.83 1.64 -5.47
CA TYR A 96 2.92 0.57 -5.04
C TYR A 96 1.54 0.72 -5.66
N SER A 97 1.29 1.84 -6.35
CA SER A 97 0.00 2.17 -6.90
C SER A 97 -0.41 1.19 -8.00
N TYR A 98 -1.71 0.88 -8.04
CA TYR A 98 -2.30 0.14 -9.14
C TYR A 98 -3.73 0.59 -9.38
N LYS A 99 -4.14 0.52 -10.65
CA LYS A 99 -5.45 0.99 -11.08
C LYS A 99 -6.46 -0.16 -11.06
N VAL A 100 -7.58 0.07 -10.37
CA VAL A 100 -8.77 -0.77 -10.45
C VAL A 100 -9.82 -0.13 -11.36
N SER A 101 -10.73 -0.93 -11.92
CA SER A 101 -11.78 -0.42 -12.83
C SER A 101 -12.75 0.53 -12.11
N SER A 102 -13.21 1.56 -12.81
CA SER A 102 -14.14 2.56 -12.26
C SER A 102 -15.46 1.94 -11.80
N LYS A 103 -15.97 0.96 -12.57
CA LYS A 103 -17.19 0.19 -12.23
C LYS A 103 -17.03 -0.60 -10.92
N LEU A 104 -15.85 -1.16 -10.66
CA LEU A 104 -15.59 -1.88 -9.42
C LEU A 104 -15.57 -0.94 -8.21
N LYS A 105 -14.93 0.23 -8.33
CA LYS A 105 -14.98 1.27 -7.28
C LYS A 105 -16.40 1.72 -7.00
N HIS A 106 -17.18 1.99 -8.05
CA HIS A 106 -18.57 2.40 -7.90
C HIS A 106 -19.41 1.34 -7.18
N ARG A 107 -19.28 0.07 -7.58
CA ARG A 107 -19.94 -1.06 -6.92
C ARG A 107 -19.54 -1.20 -5.44
N ALA A 108 -18.27 -0.97 -5.11
CA ALA A 108 -17.79 -1.01 -3.73
C ALA A 108 -18.46 0.08 -2.88
N VAL A 109 -18.54 1.32 -3.38
CA VAL A 109 -19.19 2.43 -2.67
C VAL A 109 -20.68 2.14 -2.43
N LEU A 110 -21.40 1.72 -3.47
CA LEU A 110 -22.82 1.35 -3.34
C LEU A 110 -23.04 0.23 -2.33
N SER A 111 -22.15 -0.77 -2.33
CA SER A 111 -22.22 -1.89 -1.39
C SER A 111 -22.00 -1.44 0.07
N ILE A 112 -21.09 -0.49 0.31
CA ILE A 112 -20.82 0.05 1.64
C ILE A 112 -21.99 0.92 2.12
N LEU A 113 -22.54 1.78 1.25
CA LEU A 113 -23.68 2.63 1.58
C LEU A 113 -24.90 1.80 1.96
N GLY A 114 -25.23 0.77 1.17
CA GLY A 114 -26.31 -0.16 1.50
C GLY A 114 -26.08 -0.90 2.82
N LYS A 115 -24.85 -1.39 3.08
CA LYS A 115 -24.51 -2.04 4.35
C LYS A 115 -24.67 -1.10 5.54
N LYS A 116 -24.23 0.16 5.42
CA LYS A 116 -24.33 1.15 6.49
C LYS A 116 -25.79 1.48 6.81
N HIS A 117 -26.65 1.64 5.80
CA HIS A 117 -28.07 1.88 6.02
C HIS A 117 -28.75 0.71 6.74
N LYS A 118 -28.49 -0.52 6.31
CA LYS A 118 -29.04 -1.73 6.95
C LYS A 118 -28.58 -1.93 8.40
N LEU A 119 -27.41 -1.38 8.76
CA LEU A 119 -26.88 -1.47 10.12
C LEU A 119 -27.39 -0.36 11.05
N LEU A 120 -27.90 0.75 10.49
CA LEU A 120 -28.44 1.88 11.25
C LEU A 120 -29.96 1.78 11.49
N LEU A 121 -30.61 0.79 10.89
CA LEU A 121 -31.98 0.35 11.18
C LEU A 121 -31.94 -0.85 12.13
#